data_AF-A0A1W9GKX6-F1
#
_entry.id   AF-A0A1W9GKX6-F1
#
_cell.length_a   1.000
_cell.length_b   1.000
_cell.length_c   1.000
_cell.angle_alpha   90.00
_cell.angle_beta   90.00
_cell.angle_gamma   90.00
#
_symmetry.space_group_name_H-M   'P 1'
#
loop_
_entity.id
_entity.type
_entity.pdbx_description
1 polymer ?
#
loop_
_entity_poly.entity_id
_entity_poly.type
_entity_poly.pdbx_seq_one_letter_code
_entity_poly.pdbx_strand_id
1 'polypeptide(L)'
;MILANETFRDDIVRLTNTAVEAAELGQWDIVDQCYRERGLILETMQAPLEEGSRLLQLDEQIRNRVHTVQAVLGSLLAEAAANRQRLHNLHHRLGRERSVPLAVSMKA
;
A
#
# COMPACT_ATOMS: atom_id res chain seq x y z
N MET A 1 24.46 -10.86 30.39
CA MET A 1 24.67 -10.80 28.92
C MET A 1 23.80 -11.80 28.16
N ILE A 2 23.71 -13.07 28.59
CA ILE A 2 22.87 -14.11 27.95
C ILE A 2 21.37 -13.77 28.00
N LEU A 3 20.85 -13.38 29.17
CA LEU A 3 19.42 -13.06 29.34
C LEU A 3 18.92 -11.90 28.47
N ALA A 4 19.75 -10.88 28.23
CA ALA A 4 19.39 -9.76 27.35
C ALA A 4 19.25 -10.20 25.89
N ASN A 5 20.05 -11.19 25.47
CA ASN A 5 20.03 -11.71 24.10
C ASN A 5 18.81 -12.61 23.84
N GLU A 6 18.33 -13.31 24.87
CA GLU A 6 17.05 -14.06 24.81
C GLU A 6 15.85 -13.11 24.72
N THR A 7 15.82 -12.04 25.52
CA THR A 7 14.75 -11.02 25.43
C THR A 7 14.70 -10.34 24.06
N PHE A 8 15.86 -9.99 23.49
CA PHE A 8 15.92 -9.42 22.14
C PHE A 8 15.42 -10.38 21.05
N ARG A 9 15.69 -11.68 21.19
CA ARG A 9 15.18 -12.71 20.27
C ARG A 9 13.65 -12.77 20.33
N ASP A 10 13.08 -12.87 21.52
CA ASP A 10 11.64 -12.95 21.71
C ASP A 10 10.92 -11.71 21.16
N ASP A 11 11.50 -10.52 21.37
CA ASP A 11 10.95 -9.27 20.85
C ASP A 11 11.00 -9.21 19.32
N ILE A 12 12.07 -9.66 18.67
CA ILE A 12 12.15 -9.72 17.21
C ILE A 12 11.08 -10.65 16.63
N VAL A 13 10.87 -11.82 17.26
CA VAL A 13 9.85 -12.78 16.84
C VAL A 13 8.46 -12.16 17.00
N ARG A 14 8.19 -11.54 18.16
CA ARG A 14 6.92 -10.85 18.43
C ARG A 14 6.65 -9.74 17.41
N LEU A 15 7.61 -8.84 17.21
CA LEU A 15 7.49 -7.73 16.25
C LEU A 15 7.25 -8.22 14.83
N THR A 16 7.91 -9.30 14.41
CA THR A 16 7.73 -9.86 13.07
C THR A 16 6.34 -10.48 12.89
N ASN A 17 5.83 -11.21 13.89
CA ASN A 17 4.47 -11.75 13.83
C ASN A 17 3.42 -10.62 13.84
N THR A 18 3.58 -9.61 14.70
CA THR A 18 2.68 -8.44 14.72
C THR A 18 2.69 -7.70 13.38
N ALA A 19 3.84 -7.56 12.74
CA ALA A 19 3.94 -6.95 11.41
C ALA A 19 3.17 -7.75 10.34
N VAL A 20 3.20 -9.09 10.41
CA VAL A 20 2.43 -9.95 9.50
C VAL A 20 0.94 -9.72 9.68
N GLU A 21 0.45 -9.80 10.92
CA GLU A 21 -0.97 -9.58 11.24
C GLU A 21 -1.44 -8.18 10.81
N ALA A 22 -0.62 -7.15 11.07
CA ALA A 22 -0.90 -5.79 10.63
C ALA A 22 -0.95 -5.67 9.10
N ALA A 23 -0.04 -6.33 8.38
CA ALA A 23 -0.01 -6.33 6.92
C ALA A 23 -1.22 -7.05 6.31
N GLU A 24 -1.72 -8.12 6.93
CA GLU A 24 -2.95 -8.78 6.52
C GLU A 24 -4.15 -7.83 6.58
N LEU A 25 -4.23 -7.04 7.65
CA LEU A 25 -5.25 -6.02 7.89
C LEU A 25 -5.02 -4.69 7.13
N GLY A 26 -3.90 -4.54 6.43
CA GLY A 26 -3.53 -3.31 5.71
C GLY A 26 -3.14 -2.14 6.62
N GLN A 27 -2.74 -2.41 7.86
CA GLN A 27 -2.33 -1.43 8.86
C GLN A 27 -0.85 -1.05 8.68
N TRP A 28 -0.53 -0.37 7.58
CA TRP A 28 0.86 -0.11 7.16
C TRP A 28 1.69 0.72 8.15
N ASP A 29 1.06 1.62 8.91
CA ASP A 29 1.75 2.41 9.95
C ASP A 29 2.29 1.52 11.08
N ILE A 30 1.53 0.48 11.43
CA ILE A 30 1.95 -0.51 12.45
C ILE A 30 3.08 -1.38 11.89
N VAL A 31 2.99 -1.78 10.61
CA VAL A 31 4.07 -2.52 9.93
C VAL A 31 5.38 -1.72 9.95
N ASP A 32 5.33 -0.43 9.61
CA ASP A 32 6.50 0.46 9.65
C ASP A 32 7.06 0.61 11.06
N GLN A 33 6.20 0.80 12.07
CA GLN A 33 6.63 0.85 13.46
C GLN A 33 7.34 -0.43 13.90
N CYS A 34 6.78 -1.60 13.58
CA CYS A 34 7.39 -2.89 13.90
C CYS A 34 8.77 -3.04 13.25
N TYR A 35 8.93 -2.66 11.98
CA TYR A 35 10.23 -2.70 11.31
C TYR A 35 11.24 -1.74 11.94
N ARG A 36 10.81 -0.54 12.34
CA ARG A 36 11.67 0.45 13.00
C ARG A 36 12.18 -0.05 14.34
N GLU A 37 11.29 -0.57 15.18
CA GLU A 37 11.65 -1.15 16.49
C GLU A 37 12.55 -2.38 16.33
N ARG A 38 12.23 -3.26 15.38
CA ARG A 38 13.03 -4.46 15.09
C ARG A 38 14.43 -4.11 14.59
N GLY A 39 14.55 -3.07 13.76
CA GLY A 39 15.83 -2.55 13.28
C GLY A 39 16.74 -2.12 14.43
N LEU A 40 16.21 -1.36 15.40
CA LEU A 40 16.96 -0.95 16.59
C LEU A 40 17.47 -2.14 17.41
N ILE A 41 16.64 -3.19 17.58
CA ILE A 41 17.06 -4.38 18.31
C ILE A 41 18.18 -5.11 17.54
N LEU A 42 18.01 -5.30 16.23
CA LEU A 42 18.99 -5.97 15.38
C LEU A 42 20.36 -5.25 15.37
N GLU A 43 20.37 -3.92 15.39
CA GLU A 43 21.61 -3.12 15.51
C GLU A 43 22.36 -3.36 16.82
N THR A 44 21.63 -3.68 17.90
CA THR A 44 22.20 -3.91 19.23
C THR A 44 22.64 -5.35 19.47
N MET A 45 22.17 -6.30 18.66
CA MET A 45 22.48 -7.72 18.80
C MET A 45 23.88 -8.05 18.25
N GLN A 46 24.65 -8.78 19.05
CA GLN A 46 26.00 -9.25 18.66
C GLN A 46 26.00 -10.70 18.15
N ALA A 47 24.92 -11.44 18.35
CA ALA A 47 24.81 -12.85 18.00
C ALA A 47 23.80 -13.05 16.85
N PRO A 48 24.04 -14.02 15.95
CA PRO A 48 23.08 -14.39 14.92
C PRO A 48 21.78 -14.92 15.52
N LEU A 49 20.65 -14.63 14.87
CA LEU A 49 19.36 -15.26 15.18
C LEU A 49 19.30 -16.66 14.54
N GLU A 50 19.14 -17.69 15.38
CA GLU A 50 18.95 -19.07 14.94
C GLU A 50 17.67 -19.21 14.09
N GLU A 51 16.63 -18.44 14.38
CA GLU A 51 15.36 -18.41 13.65
C GLU A 51 15.35 -17.46 12.44
N GLY A 52 16.50 -16.90 12.04
CA GLY A 52 16.60 -15.87 11.01
C GLY A 52 15.94 -16.25 9.68
N SER A 53 16.10 -17.50 9.23
CA SER A 53 15.46 -17.99 7.99
C SER A 53 13.94 -17.95 8.06
N ARG A 54 13.34 -18.27 9.21
CA ARG A 54 11.89 -18.22 9.40
C ARG A 54 11.39 -16.78 9.39
N LEU A 55 12.10 -15.87 10.05
CA LEU A 55 11.74 -14.45 10.09
C LEU A 55 11.80 -13.82 8.69
N LEU A 56 12.82 -14.16 7.89
CA LEU A 56 12.93 -13.72 6.49
C LEU A 56 11.77 -14.23 5.63
N GLN A 57 11.27 -15.44 5.86
CA GLN A 57 10.09 -15.95 5.15
C GLN A 57 8.83 -15.15 5.51
N LEU A 58 8.67 -14.72 6.76
CA LEU A 58 7.56 -13.85 7.16
C LEU A 58 7.68 -12.46 6.52
N ASP A 59 8.89 -11.90 6.46
CA ASP A 59 9.14 -10.64 5.75
C ASP A 59 8.81 -10.74 4.25
N GLU A 60 9.08 -11.89 3.63
CA GLU A 60 8.69 -12.15 2.25
C GLU A 60 7.17 -12.12 2.05
N GLN A 61 6.40 -12.64 3.02
CA GLN A 61 4.94 -12.59 2.96
C GLN A 61 4.44 -11.15 3.01
N ILE A 62 5.00 -10.32 3.89
CA ILE A 62 4.68 -8.89 3.98
C ILE A 62 5.02 -8.20 2.66
N ARG A 63 6.20 -8.46 2.09
CA ARG A 63 6.62 -7.88 0.80
C ARG A 63 5.67 -8.24 -0.34
N ASN A 64 5.29 -9.52 -0.45
CA ASN A 64 4.34 -9.98 -1.46
C ASN A 64 2.96 -9.32 -1.30
N ARG A 65 2.54 -9.07 -0.06
CA ARG A 65 1.32 -8.33 0.23
C ARG A 65 1.41 -6.87 -0.23
N VAL A 66 2.52 -6.20 0.06
CA VAL A 66 2.78 -4.82 -0.40
C VAL A 66 2.69 -4.74 -1.93
N HIS A 67 3.34 -5.66 -2.66
CA HIS A 67 3.27 -5.68 -4.12
C HIS A 67 1.84 -5.89 -4.63
N THR A 68 1.09 -6.81 -4.03
CA THR A 68 -0.32 -7.04 -4.37
C THR A 68 -1.14 -5.78 -4.19
N VAL A 69 -0.98 -5.09 -3.06
CA VAL A 69 -1.73 -3.86 -2.74
C VAL A 69 -1.34 -2.72 -3.68
N GLN A 70 -0.06 -2.58 -4.02
CA GLN A 70 0.40 -1.59 -5.00
C GLN A 70 -0.21 -1.83 -6.39
N ALA A 71 -0.30 -3.09 -6.83
CA ALA A 71 -0.94 -3.42 -8.10
C ALA A 71 -2.43 -3.05 -8.11
N VAL A 72 -3.15 -3.36 -7.02
CA VAL A 72 -4.57 -3.00 -6.86
C VAL A 72 -4.75 -1.49 -6.85
N LEU A 73 -3.96 -0.75 -6.08
CA LEU A 73 -4.00 0.71 -6.04
C LEU A 73 -3.72 1.32 -7.42
N GLY A 74 -2.73 0.78 -8.15
CA GLY A 74 -2.44 1.18 -9.52
C GLY A 74 -3.64 1.03 -10.45
N SER A 75 -4.34 -0.12 -10.39
CA SER A 75 -5.57 -0.35 -11.18
C SER A 75 -6.67 0.65 -10.83
N LEU A 76 -6.94 0.83 -9.54
CA LEU A 76 -7.99 1.75 -9.07
C LEU A 76 -7.72 3.20 -9.47
N LEU A 77 -6.46 3.64 -9.40
CA LEU A 77 -6.07 4.97 -9.85
C LEU A 77 -6.24 5.15 -11.36
N ALA A 78 -5.89 4.14 -12.15
CA ALA A 78 -6.07 4.16 -13.60
C ALA A 78 -7.56 4.21 -13.98
N GLU A 79 -8.41 3.41 -13.32
CA GLU A 79 -9.86 3.43 -13.50
C GLU A 79 -10.47 4.78 -13.12
N ALA A 80 -10.08 5.34 -11.98
CA ALA A 80 -10.52 6.66 -11.55
C ALA A 80 -10.12 7.76 -12.54
N ALA A 81 -8.91 7.70 -13.09
CA ALA A 81 -8.47 8.61 -14.14
C ALA A 81 -9.30 8.47 -15.42
N ALA A 82 -9.56 7.24 -15.86
CA ALA A 82 -10.39 6.98 -17.03
C ALA A 82 -11.83 7.49 -16.84
N ASN A 83 -12.42 7.30 -15.65
CA ASN A 83 -13.75 7.78 -15.33
C ASN A 83 -13.82 9.31 -15.32
N ARG A 84 -12.83 9.98 -14.74
CA ARG A 84 -12.72 11.46 -14.81
C ARG A 84 -12.66 11.96 -16.25
N GLN A 85 -11.88 11.29 -17.11
CA GLN A 85 -11.79 11.66 -18.53
C GLN A 85 -13.13 11.47 -19.25
N ARG A 86 -13.83 10.35 -19.02
CA ARG A 86 -15.15 10.09 -19.62
C ARG A 86 -16.17 11.16 -19.22
N LEU A 87 -16.20 11.53 -17.93
CA LEU A 87 -17.08 12.59 -17.44
C LEU A 87 -16.76 13.95 -18.06
N HIS A 88 -15.48 14.30 -18.16
CA HIS A 88 -15.04 15.55 -18.80
C HIS A 88 -15.47 15.60 -20.28
N ASN A 89 -15.26 14.51 -21.02
CA ASN A 89 -15.69 14.40 -22.41
C ASN A 89 -17.23 14.50 -22.55
N LEU A 90 -17.99 13.89 -21.63
CA LEU A 90 -19.45 13.98 -21.62
C LEU A 90 -19.92 15.41 -21.40
N HIS A 91 -19.37 16.12 -20.42
CA HIS A 91 -19.67 17.53 -20.18
C HIS A 91 -19.36 18.39 -21.40
N HIS A 92 -18.22 18.17 -22.07
CA HIS A 92 -17.87 18.91 -23.28
C HIS A 92 -18.87 18.68 -24.43
N ARG A 93 -19.34 17.44 -24.62
CA ARG A 93 -20.32 17.11 -25.67
C ARG A 93 -21.67 17.77 -25.41
N LEU A 94 -22.19 17.64 -24.19
CA LEU A 94 -23.47 18.24 -23.80
C LEU A 94 -23.43 19.77 -23.83
N GLY A 95 -22.28 20.39 -23.54
CA GLY A 95 -22.08 21.83 -23.68
C GLY A 95 -22.05 22.31 -25.14
N ARG A 96 -21.54 21.51 -26.08
CA ARG A 96 -21.53 21.82 -27.52
C ARG A 96 -22.91 21.68 -28.17
N GLU A 97 -23.71 20.69 -27.77
CA GLU A 97 -25.06 20.47 -28.31
C GLU A 97 -26.03 21.62 -27.97
N ARG A 98 -25.84 22.33 -26.85
CA ARG A 98 -26.63 23.52 -26.49
C ARG A 98 -26.35 24.78 -27.33
N SER A 99 -25.32 24.78 -28.16
CA SER A 99 -24.83 25.99 -28.83
C SER A 99 -25.15 26.06 -30.33
N VAL A 100 -25.94 25.15 -30.90
CA VAL A 100 -26.40 25.28 -32.29
C VAL A 100 -27.58 26.28 -32.30
N PRO A 101 -27.41 27.52 -32.81
CA PRO A 101 -28.54 28.41 -32.99
C PRO A 101 -29.39 27.81 -34.10
N LEU A 102 -30.65 27.51 -33.82
CA LEU A 102 -31.64 27.23 -34.87
C LEU A 102 -31.74 28.49 -35.72
N ALA A 103 -31.02 28.53 -36.84
CA ALA A 103 -31.19 29.57 -37.84
C ALA A 103 -32.59 29.38 -38.46
N VAL A 104 -33.58 30.06 -37.89
CA VAL A 104 -34.91 30.17 -38.47
C VAL A 104 -34.78 31.02 -39.73
N SER A 105 -34.73 30.35 -40.88
CA SER A 105 -34.81 31.00 -42.18
C SER A 105 -36.25 31.44 -42.43
N MET A 106 -36.55 32.71 -42.13
CA MET A 106 -37.76 33.35 -42.64
C MET A 106 -37.52 33.71 -44.11
N LYS A 107 -38.13 32.93 -45.01
CA LYS A 107 -38.29 33.34 -46.41
C LYS A 107 -39.34 34.46 -46.46
N ALA A 108 -38.94 35.59 -47.05
CA ALA A 108 -39.81 36.68 -47.46
C ALA A 108 -40.55 36.35 -48.75
#